data_AF-A1ZFH8-F1
#
_entry.id   AF-A1ZFH8-F1
#
_cell.length_a   1.000
_cell.length_b   1.000
_cell.length_c   1.000
_cell.angle_alpha   90.00
_cell.angle_beta   90.00
_cell.angle_gamma   90.00
#
_symmetry.space_group_name_H-M   'P 1'
#
loop_
_entity.id
_entity.type
_entity.pdbx_description
1 polymer ?
#
loop_
_entity_poly.entity_id
_entity_poly.type
_entity_poly.pdbx_seq_one_letter_code
_entity_poly.pdbx_strand_id
1 'polypeptide(L)'
;MRFFQKKLWLIVLLACSTSLWAQQLSKKEKRAKRKAYRTEAKAYKQKNVLPVLKAQRIKLDAVMSAADRQKVDDLRAQKKAARKKMRAHRKEMRKLHKKGERPQLTEAQKQEMKTMRKARRNAKFAAWQIVDKYETKVEKLLAEIKPQQEQWHKDLKAIRVKHFGERKTGEHKRHHKRKDHHGKRRHGMRKMLHPVRFLLFDPATTTKAGSGNNTTIYPNPLGTESKVEYTLVQTERVTIRLVDANGKFIKEVLNETKDAGTHVQRVGMKELKNGTYYLRIKTSAGTQTKRVIKR
;
A
#
# COMPACT_ATOMS: atom_id res chain seq x y z
N MET A 1 14.92 -82.95 1.03
CA MET A 1 14.50 -81.65 0.45
C MET A 1 15.19 -80.56 1.25
N ARG A 2 16.33 -80.04 0.78
CA ARG A 2 16.52 -78.85 -0.09
C ARG A 2 16.43 -77.49 0.65
N PHE A 3 17.62 -76.89 0.80
CA PHE A 3 18.00 -75.46 0.73
C PHE A 3 17.48 -74.46 1.79
N PHE A 4 18.36 -73.87 2.63
CA PHE A 4 19.18 -72.66 2.41
C PHE A 4 18.38 -71.34 2.34
N GLN A 5 18.54 -70.46 3.34
CA GLN A 5 18.95 -69.03 3.25
C GLN A 5 18.28 -68.07 4.25
N LYS A 6 19.16 -67.41 5.04
CA LYS A 6 19.34 -65.95 5.18
C LYS A 6 18.17 -65.14 5.80
N LYS A 7 18.39 -64.64 7.02
CA LYS A 7 18.78 -63.25 7.34
C LYS A 7 17.68 -62.20 7.12
N LEU A 8 17.37 -61.55 8.24
CA LEU A 8 17.01 -60.13 8.36
C LEU A 8 15.60 -59.77 7.83
N TRP A 9 15.02 -58.73 8.44
CA TRP A 9 13.76 -58.04 8.10
C TRP A 9 12.54 -58.40 8.94
N LEU A 10 12.38 -57.67 10.05
CA LEU A 10 11.09 -57.09 10.45
C LEU A 10 11.26 -56.01 11.52
N ILE A 11 11.99 -54.93 11.17
CA ILE A 11 11.84 -53.61 11.82
C ILE A 11 11.85 -52.56 10.70
N VAL A 12 10.79 -52.47 9.90
CA VAL A 12 10.52 -51.29 9.07
C VAL A 12 9.01 -51.17 8.89
N LEU A 13 8.30 -50.56 9.84
CA LEU A 13 6.96 -50.00 9.59
C LEU A 13 6.55 -48.97 10.65
N LEU A 14 7.47 -48.10 11.08
CA LEU A 14 7.09 -46.89 11.83
C LEU A 14 8.05 -45.73 11.59
N ALA A 15 8.31 -45.45 10.31
CA ALA A 15 8.98 -44.23 9.89
C ALA A 15 8.49 -43.79 8.50
N CYS A 16 7.18 -43.67 8.29
CA CYS A 16 6.68 -42.63 7.38
C CYS A 16 6.83 -41.28 8.08
N SER A 17 8.10 -40.92 8.32
CA SER A 17 8.53 -39.58 8.66
C SER A 17 7.87 -38.65 7.65
N THR A 18 7.10 -37.71 8.17
CA THR A 18 6.57 -36.55 7.48
C THR A 18 7.73 -35.71 6.93
N SER A 19 8.39 -36.19 5.89
CA SER A 19 9.14 -35.34 5.00
C SER A 19 8.09 -34.59 4.19
N LEU A 20 7.54 -33.53 4.81
CA LEU A 20 6.95 -32.42 4.09
C LEU A 20 8.05 -31.88 3.18
N TRP A 21 8.14 -32.46 1.98
CA TRP A 21 8.89 -31.92 0.87
C TRP A 21 8.43 -30.47 0.73
N ALA A 22 9.32 -29.54 1.03
CA ALA A 22 9.13 -28.14 0.70
C ALA A 22 9.10 -28.05 -0.84
N GLN A 23 7.94 -28.29 -1.44
CA GLN A 23 7.75 -28.25 -2.88
C GLN A 23 8.27 -26.91 -3.38
N GLN A 24 9.33 -26.99 -4.18
CA GLN A 24 10.06 -25.83 -4.64
C GLN A 24 9.20 -25.12 -5.69
N LEU A 25 8.44 -24.10 -5.26
CA LEU A 25 7.49 -23.37 -6.12
C LEU A 25 8.10 -23.05 -7.49
N SER A 26 7.33 -23.32 -8.55
CA SER A 26 7.73 -23.04 -9.93
C SER A 26 7.99 -21.54 -10.13
N LYS A 27 8.75 -21.18 -11.19
CA LYS A 27 8.95 -19.76 -11.54
C LYS A 27 7.61 -19.05 -11.79
N LYS A 28 6.59 -19.76 -12.30
CA LYS A 28 5.23 -19.24 -12.58
C LYS A 28 4.47 -19.00 -11.28
N GLU A 29 4.46 -19.95 -10.34
CA GLU A 29 3.84 -19.79 -9.01
C GLU A 29 4.50 -18.67 -8.20
N LYS A 30 5.84 -18.61 -8.19
CA LYS A 30 6.57 -17.51 -7.52
C LYS A 30 6.18 -16.14 -8.08
N ARG A 31 5.95 -16.03 -9.39
CA ARG A 31 5.45 -14.80 -10.02
C ARG A 31 4.00 -14.51 -9.63
N ALA A 32 3.13 -15.52 -9.60
CA ALA A 32 1.73 -15.40 -9.20
C ALA A 32 1.59 -14.94 -7.75
N LYS A 33 2.28 -15.58 -6.78
CA LYS A 33 2.33 -15.15 -5.37
C LYS A 33 2.79 -13.71 -5.22
N ARG A 34 3.86 -13.31 -5.94
CA ARG A 34 4.31 -11.90 -5.96
C ARG A 34 3.30 -10.93 -6.54
N LYS A 35 2.53 -11.33 -7.56
CA LYS A 35 1.46 -10.52 -8.14
C LYS A 35 0.33 -10.35 -7.12
N ALA A 36 -0.13 -11.44 -6.50
CA ALA A 36 -1.18 -11.42 -5.48
C ALA A 36 -0.81 -10.52 -4.28
N TYR A 37 0.39 -10.70 -3.71
CA TYR A 37 0.92 -9.82 -2.67
C TYR A 37 0.94 -8.34 -3.09
N ARG A 38 1.41 -8.03 -4.31
CA ARG A 38 1.46 -6.64 -4.79
C ARG A 38 0.08 -6.02 -4.93
N THR A 39 -0.91 -6.80 -5.35
CA THR A 39 -2.31 -6.36 -5.47
C THR A 39 -2.91 -6.08 -4.10
N GLU A 40 -2.80 -7.01 -3.15
CA GLU A 40 -3.33 -6.84 -1.78
C GLU A 40 -2.63 -5.67 -1.04
N ALA A 41 -1.29 -5.61 -1.10
CA ALA A 41 -0.55 -4.49 -0.51
C ALA A 41 -0.88 -3.14 -1.17
N LYS A 42 -1.20 -3.12 -2.48
CA LYS A 42 -1.66 -1.90 -3.16
C LYS A 42 -3.04 -1.48 -2.64
N ALA A 43 -3.99 -2.42 -2.57
CA ALA A 43 -5.34 -2.17 -2.08
C ALA A 43 -5.33 -1.66 -0.63
N TYR A 44 -4.55 -2.31 0.25
CA TYR A 44 -4.36 -1.87 1.63
C TYR A 44 -3.86 -0.42 1.69
N LYS A 45 -2.82 -0.07 0.92
CA LYS A 45 -2.31 1.31 0.91
C LYS A 45 -3.33 2.30 0.37
N GLN A 46 -4.07 1.94 -0.68
CA GLN A 46 -5.11 2.80 -1.22
C GLN A 46 -6.21 3.09 -0.21
N LYS A 47 -6.57 2.08 0.61
CA LYS A 47 -7.64 2.20 1.60
C LYS A 47 -7.20 2.87 2.90
N ASN A 48 -5.99 2.57 3.40
CA ASN A 48 -5.58 2.94 4.75
C ASN A 48 -4.50 4.03 4.80
N VAL A 49 -3.63 4.09 3.79
CA VAL A 49 -2.48 5.01 3.78
C VAL A 49 -2.80 6.29 3.00
N LEU A 50 -3.34 6.14 1.78
CA LEU A 50 -3.59 7.29 0.90
C LEU A 50 -4.53 8.34 1.50
N PRO A 51 -5.65 7.99 2.17
CA PRO A 51 -6.54 9.01 2.74
C PRO A 51 -5.85 9.85 3.82
N VAL A 52 -5.06 9.20 4.67
CA VAL A 52 -4.31 9.89 5.74
C VAL A 52 -3.25 10.81 5.13
N LEU A 53 -2.51 10.35 4.11
CA LEU A 53 -1.52 11.19 3.43
C LEU A 53 -2.16 12.38 2.71
N LYS A 54 -3.36 12.23 2.15
CA LYS A 54 -4.10 13.33 1.55
C LYS A 54 -4.52 14.36 2.57
N ALA A 55 -5.08 13.93 3.70
CA ALA A 55 -5.48 14.84 4.77
C ALA A 55 -4.27 15.68 5.23
N GLN A 56 -3.12 15.04 5.45
CA GLN A 56 -1.88 15.73 5.80
C GLN A 56 -1.39 16.67 4.68
N ARG A 57 -1.59 16.29 3.41
CA ARG A 57 -1.22 17.15 2.28
C ARG A 57 -2.10 18.39 2.17
N ILE A 58 -3.40 18.25 2.40
CA ILE A 58 -4.36 19.37 2.44
C ILE A 58 -3.99 20.35 3.56
N LYS A 59 -3.66 19.85 4.76
CA LYS A 59 -3.13 20.69 5.86
C LYS A 59 -1.88 21.46 5.43
N LEU A 60 -0.94 20.80 4.73
CA LEU A 60 0.26 21.47 4.21
C LEU A 60 -0.08 22.50 3.12
N ASP A 61 -1.01 22.22 2.22
CA ASP A 61 -1.43 23.16 1.17
C ASP A 61 -2.08 24.42 1.73
N ALA A 62 -2.82 24.32 2.84
CA ALA A 62 -3.43 25.47 3.51
C ALA A 62 -2.40 26.47 4.08
N VAL A 63 -1.19 26.01 4.39
CA VAL A 63 -0.13 26.84 5.00
C VAL A 63 0.97 27.26 4.02
N MET A 64 0.87 26.83 2.74
CA MET A 64 1.82 27.17 1.68
C MET A 64 1.36 28.40 0.90
N SER A 65 2.31 29.23 0.46
CA SER A 65 2.01 30.35 -0.44
C SER A 65 1.45 29.88 -1.79
N ALA A 66 0.69 30.74 -2.47
CA ALA A 66 0.17 30.44 -3.80
C ALA A 66 1.31 30.14 -4.81
N ALA A 67 2.39 30.91 -4.77
CA ALA A 67 3.56 30.71 -5.62
C ALA A 67 4.24 29.35 -5.38
N ASP A 68 4.39 28.92 -4.13
CA ASP A 68 5.03 27.63 -3.83
C ASP A 68 4.12 26.45 -4.20
N ARG A 69 2.80 26.59 -4.04
CA ARG A 69 1.83 25.60 -4.52
C ARG A 69 1.93 25.43 -6.04
N GLN A 70 1.98 26.52 -6.79
CA GLN A 70 2.15 26.49 -8.25
C GLN A 70 3.45 25.78 -8.65
N LYS A 71 4.58 26.11 -8.01
CA LYS A 71 5.87 25.42 -8.25
C LYS A 71 5.77 23.92 -8.01
N VAL A 72 5.06 23.49 -6.97
CA VAL A 72 4.85 22.06 -6.69
C VAL A 72 4.04 21.39 -7.80
N ASP A 73 3.02 22.04 -8.32
CA ASP A 73 2.20 21.51 -9.42
C ASP A 73 2.99 21.39 -10.73
N ASP A 74 3.81 22.39 -11.05
CA ASP A 74 4.73 22.33 -12.19
C ASP A 74 5.72 21.17 -12.05
N LEU A 75 6.30 20.99 -10.86
CA LEU A 75 7.19 19.86 -10.56
C LEU A 75 6.48 18.50 -10.68
N ARG A 76 5.21 18.41 -10.27
CA ARG A 76 4.37 17.21 -10.45
C ARG A 76 4.15 16.91 -11.93
N ALA A 77 3.80 17.92 -12.72
CA ALA A 77 3.58 17.82 -14.17
C ALA A 77 4.86 17.38 -14.89
N GLN A 78 5.99 18.05 -14.64
CA GLN A 78 7.30 17.69 -15.20
C GLN A 78 7.68 16.24 -14.88
N LYS A 79 7.48 15.81 -13.64
CA LYS A 79 7.77 14.44 -13.21
C LYS A 79 6.84 13.42 -13.85
N LYS A 80 5.55 13.74 -14.05
CA LYS A 80 4.60 12.88 -14.76
C LYS A 80 5.01 12.71 -16.23
N ALA A 81 5.34 13.79 -16.91
CA ALA A 81 5.84 13.78 -18.29
C ALA A 81 7.15 12.98 -18.42
N ALA A 82 8.14 13.24 -17.55
CA ALA A 82 9.41 12.51 -17.54
C ALA A 82 9.22 11.01 -17.29
N ARG A 83 8.27 10.62 -16.43
CA ARG A 83 7.92 9.20 -16.21
C ARG A 83 7.27 8.56 -17.44
N LYS A 84 6.45 9.30 -18.19
CA LYS A 84 5.85 8.83 -19.45
C LYS A 84 6.94 8.57 -20.50
N LYS A 85 7.82 9.56 -20.73
CA LYS A 85 8.98 9.45 -21.64
C LYS A 85 9.88 8.26 -21.28
N MET A 86 10.31 8.19 -20.01
CA MET A 86 11.15 7.08 -19.51
C MET A 86 10.48 5.70 -19.67
N ARG A 87 9.14 5.61 -19.54
CA ARG A 87 8.41 4.35 -19.74
C ARG A 87 8.36 3.97 -21.22
N ALA A 88 8.20 4.93 -22.13
CA ALA A 88 8.24 4.71 -23.57
C ALA A 88 9.63 4.23 -24.00
N HIS A 89 10.68 4.99 -23.64
CA HIS A 89 12.06 4.62 -23.89
C HIS A 89 12.39 3.21 -23.34
N ARG A 90 11.99 2.90 -22.10
CA ARG A 90 12.20 1.55 -21.53
C ARG A 90 11.47 0.45 -22.30
N LYS A 91 10.33 0.74 -22.93
CA LYS A 91 9.63 -0.24 -23.77
C LYS A 91 10.38 -0.48 -25.08
N GLU A 92 10.86 0.59 -25.73
CA GLU A 92 11.67 0.50 -26.95
C GLU A 92 12.96 -0.27 -26.69
N MET A 93 13.71 0.09 -25.64
CA MET A 93 14.93 -0.62 -25.26
C MET A 93 14.70 -2.09 -24.91
N ARG A 94 13.49 -2.46 -24.46
CA ARG A 94 13.13 -3.86 -24.24
C ARG A 94 12.88 -4.62 -25.54
N LYS A 95 12.40 -3.95 -26.60
CA LYS A 95 12.24 -4.55 -27.93
C LYS A 95 13.60 -4.83 -28.58
N LEU A 96 14.55 -3.91 -28.41
CA LEU A 96 15.91 -4.01 -28.94
C LEU A 96 16.83 -4.95 -28.14
N HIS A 97 16.38 -5.45 -26.98
CA HIS A 97 17.22 -6.26 -26.10
C HIS A 97 17.31 -7.71 -26.58
N LYS A 98 18.48 -8.11 -27.09
CA LYS A 98 18.86 -9.51 -27.31
C LYS A 98 19.58 -10.09 -26.09
N LYS A 99 19.45 -11.39 -25.83
CA LYS A 99 20.03 -12.05 -24.66
C LYS A 99 21.56 -12.09 -24.83
N GLY A 100 22.29 -11.32 -24.01
CA GLY A 100 23.76 -11.28 -24.02
C GLY A 100 24.35 -9.99 -24.61
N GLU A 101 23.57 -9.28 -25.43
CA GLU A 101 23.99 -8.03 -26.07
C GLU A 101 23.37 -6.83 -25.35
N ARG A 102 24.20 -5.83 -25.01
CA ARG A 102 23.70 -4.54 -24.54
C ARG A 102 23.29 -3.73 -25.77
N PRO A 103 22.03 -3.26 -25.85
CA PRO A 103 21.64 -2.39 -26.95
C PRO A 103 22.47 -1.10 -26.89
N GLN A 104 23.13 -0.76 -27.99
CA GLN A 104 23.87 0.50 -28.09
C GLN A 104 22.88 1.65 -28.29
N LEU A 105 23.02 2.69 -27.46
CA LEU A 105 22.23 3.92 -27.59
C LEU A 105 22.86 4.80 -28.66
N THR A 106 22.05 5.41 -29.51
CA THR A 106 22.52 6.46 -30.44
C THR A 106 23.00 7.68 -29.65
N GLU A 107 23.84 8.53 -30.25
CA GLU A 107 24.31 9.76 -29.59
C GLU A 107 23.15 10.68 -29.20
N ALA A 108 22.12 10.79 -30.06
CA ALA A 108 20.88 11.51 -29.75
C ALA A 108 20.18 10.94 -28.50
N GLN A 109 20.06 9.60 -28.39
CA GLN A 109 19.47 8.95 -27.22
C GLN A 109 20.31 9.14 -25.95
N LYS A 110 21.64 9.11 -26.07
CA LYS A 110 22.55 9.40 -24.95
C LYS A 110 22.38 10.84 -24.46
N GLN A 111 22.27 11.81 -25.37
CA GLN A 111 22.01 13.21 -25.03
C GLN A 111 20.64 13.39 -24.37
N GLU A 112 19.58 12.80 -24.91
CA GLU A 112 18.24 12.85 -24.29
C GLU A 112 18.24 12.25 -22.87
N MET A 113 18.98 11.15 -22.66
CA MET A 113 19.15 10.56 -21.34
C MET A 113 19.94 11.47 -20.37
N LYS A 114 20.96 12.19 -20.85
CA LYS A 114 21.70 13.17 -20.05
C LYS A 114 20.80 14.34 -19.66
N THR A 115 20.03 14.91 -20.59
CA THR A 115 19.10 16.03 -20.31
C THR A 115 18.01 15.61 -19.34
N MET A 116 17.41 14.42 -19.52
CA MET A 116 16.44 13.86 -18.58
C MET A 116 17.01 13.65 -17.18
N ARG A 117 18.28 13.19 -17.07
CA ARG A 117 18.96 13.05 -15.77
C ARG A 117 19.19 14.42 -15.12
N LYS A 118 19.63 15.43 -15.88
CA LYS A 118 19.82 16.81 -15.40
C LYS A 118 18.49 17.40 -14.92
N ALA A 119 17.45 17.36 -15.74
CA ALA A 119 16.11 17.83 -15.39
C ALA A 119 15.58 17.16 -14.11
N ARG A 120 15.78 15.85 -13.96
CA ARG A 120 15.38 15.12 -12.74
C ARG A 120 16.16 15.56 -11.50
N ARG A 121 17.45 15.87 -11.63
CA ARG A 121 18.25 16.40 -10.51
C ARG A 121 17.73 17.78 -10.10
N ASN A 122 17.54 18.67 -11.06
CA ASN A 122 17.06 20.02 -10.83
C ASN A 122 15.67 20.01 -10.20
N ALA A 123 14.73 19.21 -10.72
CA ALA A 123 13.40 19.06 -10.12
C ALA A 123 13.43 18.50 -8.69
N LYS A 124 14.38 17.59 -8.38
CA LYS A 124 14.57 17.09 -7.01
C LYS A 124 15.13 18.19 -6.10
N PHE A 125 16.08 18.98 -6.60
CA PHE A 125 16.68 20.09 -5.87
C PHE A 125 15.65 21.18 -5.57
N ALA A 126 14.89 21.62 -6.57
CA ALA A 126 13.79 22.57 -6.38
C ALA A 126 12.74 22.06 -5.38
N ALA A 127 12.40 20.78 -5.43
CA ALA A 127 11.50 20.18 -4.45
C ALA A 127 12.10 20.15 -3.03
N TRP A 128 13.43 20.05 -2.89
CA TRP A 128 14.10 20.16 -1.59
C TRP A 128 14.03 21.59 -1.06
N GLN A 129 14.32 22.60 -1.88
CA GLN A 129 14.23 24.01 -1.46
C GLN A 129 12.84 24.36 -0.88
N ILE A 130 11.77 23.82 -1.47
CA ILE A 130 10.42 23.99 -0.93
C ILE A 130 10.24 23.21 0.38
N VAL A 131 10.76 21.98 0.48
CA VAL A 131 10.71 21.22 1.73
C VAL A 131 11.42 21.98 2.86
N ASP A 132 12.61 22.51 2.59
CA ASP A 132 13.44 23.20 3.58
C ASP A 132 12.71 24.47 4.09
N LYS A 133 12.03 25.20 3.20
CA LYS A 133 11.18 26.34 3.57
C LYS A 133 10.03 25.98 4.52
N TYR A 134 9.47 24.78 4.41
CA TYR A 134 8.33 24.32 5.22
C TYR A 134 8.70 23.16 6.15
N GLU A 135 9.99 23.00 6.49
CA GLU A 135 10.54 21.81 7.13
C GLU A 135 9.84 21.50 8.45
N THR A 136 9.81 22.47 9.36
CA THR A 136 9.17 22.32 10.68
C THR A 136 7.70 21.95 10.59
N LYS A 137 6.98 22.49 9.60
CA LYS A 137 5.56 22.16 9.35
C LYS A 137 5.43 20.73 8.81
N VAL A 138 6.27 20.34 7.85
CA VAL A 138 6.29 18.98 7.28
C VAL A 138 6.62 17.95 8.36
N GLU A 139 7.59 18.22 9.23
CA GLU A 139 7.97 17.34 10.32
C GLU A 139 6.85 17.14 11.34
N LYS A 140 6.18 18.23 11.75
CA LYS A 140 5.02 18.16 12.65
C LYS A 140 3.90 17.30 12.05
N LEU A 141 3.54 17.53 10.78
CA LEU A 141 2.50 16.74 10.09
C LEU A 141 2.89 15.26 9.94
N LEU A 142 4.18 14.97 9.69
CA LEU A 142 4.68 13.60 9.63
C LEU A 142 4.79 12.94 11.02
N ALA A 143 4.99 13.72 12.08
CA ALA A 143 5.01 13.24 13.46
C ALA A 143 3.61 12.82 13.93
N GLU A 144 2.55 13.58 13.58
CA GLU A 144 1.15 13.24 13.89
C GLU A 144 0.78 11.82 13.42
N ILE A 145 1.31 11.40 12.26
CA ILE A 145 0.95 10.12 11.65
C ILE A 145 1.84 8.95 12.09
N LYS A 146 2.86 9.17 12.95
CA LYS A 146 3.80 8.11 13.39
C LYS A 146 3.08 6.87 13.93
N PRO A 147 2.05 6.96 14.79
CA PRO A 147 1.34 5.77 15.28
C PRO A 147 0.65 4.99 14.14
N GLN A 148 -0.01 5.69 13.20
CA GLN A 148 -0.59 5.02 12.03
C GLN A 148 0.50 4.38 11.16
N GLN A 149 1.69 4.98 11.05
CA GLN A 149 2.81 4.41 10.29
C GLN A 149 3.28 3.06 10.84
N GLU A 150 3.38 2.94 12.16
CA GLU A 150 3.75 1.69 12.82
C GLU A 150 2.70 0.61 12.55
N GLN A 151 1.41 0.97 12.63
CA GLN A 151 0.34 0.05 12.31
C GLN A 151 0.38 -0.39 10.84
N TRP A 152 0.57 0.55 9.90
CA TRP A 152 0.71 0.21 8.48
C TRP A 152 1.91 -0.70 8.21
N HIS A 153 3.00 -0.52 8.96
CA HIS A 153 4.16 -1.39 8.85
C HIS A 153 3.85 -2.81 9.34
N LYS A 154 3.17 -2.94 10.50
CA LYS A 154 2.71 -4.23 11.03
C LYS A 154 1.76 -4.92 10.05
N ASP A 155 0.77 -4.21 9.52
CA ASP A 155 -0.22 -4.78 8.58
C ASP A 155 0.41 -5.20 7.25
N LEU A 156 1.32 -4.40 6.69
CA LEU A 156 2.04 -4.76 5.47
C LEU A 156 3.01 -5.93 5.70
N LYS A 157 3.57 -6.06 6.91
CA LYS A 157 4.35 -7.24 7.32
C LYS A 157 3.43 -8.46 7.38
N ALA A 158 2.25 -8.35 7.99
CA ALA A 158 1.26 -9.42 8.05
C ALA A 158 0.79 -9.86 6.64
N ILE A 159 0.50 -8.93 5.74
CA ILE A 159 0.19 -9.23 4.32
C ILE A 159 1.37 -9.95 3.66
N ARG A 160 2.62 -9.56 3.94
CA ARG A 160 3.79 -10.27 3.41
C ARG A 160 3.85 -11.71 3.94
N VAL A 161 3.70 -11.89 5.25
CA VAL A 161 3.74 -13.21 5.90
C VAL A 161 2.63 -14.10 5.36
N LYS A 162 1.41 -13.57 5.16
CA LYS A 162 0.31 -14.28 4.52
C LYS A 162 0.66 -14.86 3.13
N HIS A 163 1.44 -14.12 2.32
CA HIS A 163 1.79 -14.55 0.96
C HIS A 163 3.07 -15.38 0.85
N PHE A 164 4.00 -15.21 1.80
CA PHE A 164 5.36 -15.78 1.70
C PHE A 164 5.81 -16.58 2.92
N GLY A 165 4.97 -16.70 3.95
CA GLY A 165 5.34 -17.24 5.26
C GLY A 165 6.22 -16.30 6.07
N GLU A 166 6.55 -16.72 7.29
CA GLU A 166 7.57 -16.04 8.08
C GLU A 166 8.95 -16.22 7.44
N ARG A 167 9.73 -15.14 7.41
CA ARG A 167 11.13 -15.25 7.03
C ARG A 167 11.86 -15.90 8.20
N LYS A 168 12.33 -17.14 8.03
CA LYS A 168 13.30 -17.74 8.96
C LYS A 168 14.54 -16.84 9.02
N THR A 169 14.83 -16.31 10.19
CA THR A 169 16.05 -15.56 10.50
C THR A 169 17.20 -16.56 10.49
N GLY A 170 17.91 -16.71 9.35
CA GLY A 170 19.07 -17.61 9.26
C GLY A 170 19.44 -18.10 7.85
N GLU A 171 18.49 -18.27 6.93
CA GLU A 171 18.80 -18.75 5.58
C GLU A 171 19.22 -17.62 4.63
N HIS A 172 20.38 -17.03 4.90
CA HIS A 172 21.13 -16.33 3.89
C HIS A 172 22.35 -17.16 3.51
N LYS A 173 22.17 -18.16 2.66
CA LYS A 173 23.27 -18.56 1.76
C LYS A 173 23.56 -17.36 0.86
N ARG A 174 24.49 -16.53 1.31
CA ARG A 174 25.03 -15.37 0.61
C ARG A 174 25.74 -15.87 -0.65
N HIS A 175 25.04 -15.94 -1.78
CA HIS A 175 25.73 -15.92 -3.08
C HIS A 175 26.21 -14.50 -3.35
N HIS A 176 27.28 -14.08 -2.68
CA HIS A 176 28.00 -12.85 -2.99
C HIS A 176 29.11 -13.13 -4.01
N LYS A 177 28.78 -12.99 -5.30
CA LYS A 177 29.75 -12.56 -6.32
C LYS A 177 29.08 -11.61 -7.31
N ARG A 178 28.65 -10.44 -6.82
CA ARG A 178 28.59 -9.18 -7.58
C ARG A 178 28.85 -8.03 -6.62
N LYS A 179 30.11 -7.55 -6.59
CA LYS A 179 30.50 -6.29 -5.96
C LYS A 179 29.93 -5.16 -6.81
N ASP A 180 28.66 -4.83 -6.63
CA ASP A 180 28.08 -3.60 -7.14
C ASP A 180 27.51 -2.81 -5.96
N HIS A 181 28.18 -1.70 -5.65
CA HIS A 181 27.78 -0.73 -4.64
C HIS A 181 26.43 -0.10 -4.99
N HIS A 182 25.34 -0.77 -4.60
CA HIS A 182 24.04 -0.14 -4.48
C HIS A 182 23.69 -0.07 -3.01
N GLY A 183 23.95 1.10 -2.41
CA GLY A 183 23.60 1.41 -1.02
C GLY A 183 22.21 0.90 -0.66
N LYS A 184 22.05 0.42 0.58
CA LYS A 184 20.83 -0.23 1.11
C LYS A 184 19.58 0.51 0.64
N ARG A 185 18.94 0.02 -0.43
CA ARG A 185 17.79 0.68 -1.04
C ARG A 185 16.68 0.77 0.02
N ARG A 186 16.32 1.98 0.46
CA ARG A 186 15.14 2.19 1.32
C ARG A 186 13.90 1.62 0.61
N HIS A 187 13.36 0.51 1.13
CA HIS A 187 12.20 -0.20 0.58
C HIS A 187 10.91 0.20 1.33
N GLY A 188 9.73 0.03 0.69
CA GLY A 188 8.43 0.10 1.37
C GLY A 188 7.94 1.50 1.75
N MET A 189 7.26 1.59 2.90
CA MET A 189 6.57 2.80 3.42
C MET A 189 7.52 3.96 3.69
N ARG A 190 8.74 3.68 4.14
CA ARG A 190 9.80 4.69 4.37
C ARG A 190 10.16 5.48 3.10
N LYS A 191 9.83 4.94 1.91
CA LYS A 191 9.99 5.66 0.64
C LYS A 191 8.79 6.53 0.30
N MET A 192 7.59 6.27 0.81
CA MET A 192 6.40 7.09 0.55
C MET A 192 6.42 8.36 1.40
N LEU A 193 6.90 8.24 2.65
CA LEU A 193 6.95 9.29 3.66
C LEU A 193 8.22 10.16 3.59
N HIS A 194 8.99 10.04 2.50
CA HIS A 194 10.14 10.91 2.30
C HIS A 194 9.65 12.34 2.03
N PRO A 195 10.20 13.39 2.66
CA PRO A 195 9.70 14.78 2.58
C PRO A 195 9.40 15.24 1.14
N VAL A 196 10.39 15.17 0.24
CA VAL A 196 10.20 15.49 -1.20
C VAL A 196 9.10 14.67 -1.89
N ARG A 197 8.87 13.42 -1.48
CA ARG A 197 7.79 12.60 -2.05
C ARG A 197 6.43 12.93 -1.46
N PHE A 198 6.38 13.33 -0.20
CA PHE A 198 5.19 13.84 0.45
C PHE A 198 4.78 15.19 -0.16
N LEU A 199 5.72 16.12 -0.35
CA LEU A 199 5.45 17.39 -1.05
C LEU A 199 4.89 17.18 -2.47
N LEU A 200 5.56 16.31 -3.24
CA LEU A 200 5.15 15.97 -4.61
C LEU A 200 4.02 14.91 -4.67
N PHE A 201 3.37 14.58 -3.56
CA PHE A 201 2.17 13.78 -3.55
C PHE A 201 1.00 14.67 -3.95
N ASP A 202 0.23 14.23 -4.94
CA ASP A 202 -0.91 14.96 -5.46
C ASP A 202 -2.19 14.42 -4.81
N PRO A 203 -2.89 15.23 -3.97
CA PRO A 203 -4.08 14.79 -3.28
C PRO A 203 -5.27 14.56 -4.24
N ALA A 204 -5.26 15.18 -5.42
CA ALA A 204 -6.32 15.10 -6.43
C ALA A 204 -6.22 13.85 -7.33
N THR A 205 -5.12 13.08 -7.30
CA THR A 205 -4.93 11.90 -8.19
C THR A 205 -5.87 10.70 -7.96
N THR A 206 -6.93 10.85 -7.18
CA THR A 206 -7.99 9.82 -7.08
C THR A 206 -9.36 10.26 -7.58
N THR A 207 -9.53 11.44 -8.17
CA THR A 207 -10.79 11.77 -8.85
C THR A 207 -10.80 11.14 -10.24
N LYS A 208 -11.01 9.81 -10.26
CA LYS A 208 -12.00 9.28 -11.19
C LYS A 208 -13.31 9.38 -10.41
N ALA A 209 -14.26 10.15 -10.94
CA ALA A 209 -15.53 10.47 -10.31
C ALA A 209 -16.13 9.25 -9.58
N GLY A 210 -16.19 9.41 -8.27
CA GLY A 210 -16.77 8.51 -7.30
C GLY A 210 -16.81 9.35 -6.05
N SER A 211 -17.86 10.19 -5.97
CA SER A 211 -18.15 11.01 -4.80
C SER A 211 -18.06 10.12 -3.57
N GLY A 212 -17.10 10.41 -2.70
CA GLY A 212 -16.56 9.43 -1.77
C GLY A 212 -16.29 10.06 -0.42
N ASN A 213 -17.35 10.35 0.32
CA ASN A 213 -17.33 10.67 1.74
C ASN A 213 -16.36 9.70 2.45
N ASN A 214 -15.22 10.19 2.94
CA ASN A 214 -14.14 9.33 3.41
C ASN A 214 -14.53 8.75 4.78
N THR A 215 -14.93 7.46 4.83
CA THR A 215 -15.30 6.80 6.09
C THR A 215 -14.17 5.93 6.64
N THR A 216 -13.75 6.18 7.88
CA THR A 216 -12.78 5.41 8.66
C THR A 216 -13.48 4.70 9.82
N ILE A 217 -12.97 3.53 10.21
CA ILE A 217 -13.53 2.73 11.30
C ILE A 217 -12.39 2.28 12.20
N TYR A 218 -12.47 2.62 13.48
CA TYR A 218 -11.45 2.25 14.45
C TYR A 218 -12.01 2.09 15.87
N PRO A 219 -11.51 1.10 16.63
CA PRO A 219 -10.58 0.05 16.21
C PRO A 219 -11.23 -0.96 15.26
N ASN A 220 -10.43 -1.58 14.38
CA ASN A 220 -10.83 -2.72 13.56
C ASN A 220 -9.61 -3.61 13.30
N PRO A 221 -9.49 -4.81 13.90
CA PRO A 221 -10.53 -5.53 14.66
C PRO A 221 -10.91 -4.86 16.00
N LEU A 222 -12.13 -5.09 16.48
CA LEU A 222 -12.67 -4.56 17.74
C LEU A 222 -13.10 -5.67 18.71
N GLY A 223 -13.28 -5.32 19.99
CA GLY A 223 -13.92 -6.18 20.99
C GLY A 223 -15.42 -5.86 21.12
N THR A 224 -15.76 -4.80 21.86
CA THR A 224 -17.16 -4.45 22.18
C THR A 224 -17.74 -3.32 21.33
N GLU A 225 -16.93 -2.35 20.92
CA GLU A 225 -17.38 -1.18 20.18
C GLU A 225 -16.34 -0.68 19.16
N SER A 226 -16.81 0.07 18.17
CA SER A 226 -15.96 0.78 17.20
C SER A 226 -16.54 2.15 16.87
N LYS A 227 -15.69 3.08 16.46
CA LYS A 227 -16.06 4.42 16.01
C LYS A 227 -16.01 4.47 14.49
N VAL A 228 -17.06 5.01 13.89
CA VAL A 228 -17.17 5.28 12.46
C VAL A 228 -17.07 6.77 12.28
N GLU A 229 -15.95 7.24 11.71
CA GLU A 229 -15.75 8.64 11.39
C GLU A 229 -15.98 8.84 9.90
N TYR A 230 -16.82 9.80 9.54
CA TYR A 230 -17.18 10.12 8.15
C TYR A 230 -17.28 11.62 7.94
N THR A 231 -16.93 12.07 6.74
CA THR A 231 -17.01 13.49 6.35
C THR A 231 -18.07 13.69 5.29
N LEU A 232 -18.95 14.66 5.52
CA LEU A 232 -19.97 15.10 4.57
C LEU A 232 -19.53 16.42 3.93
N VAL A 233 -19.70 16.52 2.60
CA VAL A 233 -19.37 17.73 1.84
C VAL A 233 -20.46 18.80 1.96
N GLN A 234 -21.71 18.36 2.14
CA GLN A 234 -22.89 19.20 2.28
C GLN A 234 -23.87 18.55 3.26
N THR A 235 -24.82 19.31 3.78
CA THR A 235 -25.89 18.80 4.65
C THR A 235 -26.72 17.76 3.90
N GLU A 236 -26.77 16.54 4.42
CA GLU A 236 -27.48 15.42 3.79
C GLU A 236 -27.99 14.38 4.78
N ARG A 237 -28.96 13.57 4.35
CA ARG A 237 -29.42 12.41 5.12
C ARG A 237 -28.43 11.26 5.02
N VAL A 238 -28.00 10.75 6.17
CA VAL A 238 -27.05 9.64 6.28
C VAL A 238 -27.72 8.46 6.96
N THR A 239 -27.64 7.29 6.33
CA THR A 239 -28.08 6.02 6.93
C THR A 239 -26.90 5.09 7.10
N ILE A 240 -26.63 4.64 8.32
CA ILE A 240 -25.60 3.65 8.64
C ILE A 240 -26.30 2.39 9.13
N ARG A 241 -26.05 1.26 8.46
CA ARG A 241 -26.62 -0.04 8.82
C ARG A 241 -25.52 -1.07 9.00
N LEU A 242 -25.66 -1.92 10.01
CA LEU A 242 -24.81 -3.07 10.24
C LEU A 242 -25.45 -4.30 9.61
N VAL A 243 -24.66 -5.04 8.83
CA VAL A 243 -25.06 -6.29 8.17
C VAL A 243 -24.03 -7.40 8.42
N ASP A 244 -24.47 -8.65 8.35
CA ASP A 244 -23.61 -9.83 8.52
C ASP A 244 -22.81 -10.17 7.25
N ALA A 245 -22.08 -11.29 7.27
CA ALA A 245 -21.26 -11.74 6.15
C ALA A 245 -22.06 -12.08 4.88
N ASN A 246 -23.35 -12.43 5.04
CA ASN A 246 -24.28 -12.78 3.97
C ASN A 246 -25.10 -11.55 3.51
N GLY A 247 -24.87 -10.38 4.11
CA GLY A 247 -25.61 -9.15 3.82
C GLY A 247 -26.94 -9.04 4.54
N LYS A 248 -27.26 -9.95 5.47
CA LYS A 248 -28.47 -9.87 6.30
C LYS A 248 -28.36 -8.65 7.22
N PHE A 249 -29.43 -7.86 7.27
CA PHE A 249 -29.53 -6.73 8.18
C PHE A 249 -29.48 -7.20 9.64
N ILE A 250 -28.63 -6.55 10.43
CA ILE A 250 -28.51 -6.79 11.87
C ILE A 250 -29.17 -5.65 12.63
N LYS A 251 -28.73 -4.41 12.39
CA LYS A 251 -29.30 -3.22 13.02
C LYS A 251 -29.01 -1.94 12.28
N GLU A 252 -29.85 -0.95 12.53
CA GLU A 252 -29.59 0.44 12.15
C GLU A 252 -28.72 1.11 13.22
N VAL A 253 -27.73 1.87 12.77
CA VAL A 253 -26.74 2.54 13.63
C VAL A 253 -26.98 4.04 13.63
N LEU A 254 -27.43 4.60 12.49
CA LEU A 254 -27.76 6.01 12.32
C LEU A 254 -28.73 6.15 11.15
N ASN A 255 -29.69 7.07 11.24
CA ASN A 255 -30.57 7.43 10.13
C ASN A 255 -31.12 8.85 10.30
N GLU A 256 -30.27 9.84 10.08
CA GLU A 256 -30.56 11.25 10.38
C GLU A 256 -29.98 12.17 9.31
N THR A 257 -30.50 13.41 9.25
CA THR A 257 -29.86 14.50 8.51
C THR A 257 -28.70 15.05 9.34
N LYS A 258 -27.53 15.21 8.72
CA LYS A 258 -26.33 15.75 9.36
C LYS A 258 -25.77 16.88 8.51
N ASP A 259 -25.24 17.90 9.17
CA ASP A 259 -24.62 19.04 8.50
C ASP A 259 -23.31 18.68 7.81
N ALA A 260 -22.87 19.54 6.89
CA ALA A 260 -21.54 19.44 6.30
C ALA A 260 -20.46 19.42 7.41
N GLY A 261 -19.47 18.54 7.28
CA GLY A 261 -18.41 18.40 8.29
C GLY A 261 -18.06 16.96 8.64
N THR A 262 -17.19 16.80 9.63
CA THR A 262 -16.76 15.49 10.13
C THR A 262 -17.61 15.06 11.32
N HIS A 263 -18.14 13.85 11.23
CA HIS A 263 -19.00 13.24 12.24
C HIS A 263 -18.41 11.92 12.73
N VAL A 264 -18.67 11.59 14.00
CA VAL A 264 -18.22 10.35 14.62
C VAL A 264 -19.41 9.62 15.21
N GLN A 265 -19.71 8.43 14.68
CA GLN A 265 -20.78 7.56 15.17
C GLN A 265 -20.20 6.35 15.90
N ARG A 266 -20.68 6.08 17.11
CA ARG A 266 -20.31 4.85 17.85
C ARG A 266 -21.15 3.66 17.38
N VAL A 267 -20.51 2.51 17.29
CA VAL A 267 -21.13 1.25 16.88
C VAL A 267 -20.83 0.19 17.92
N GLY A 268 -21.79 -0.05 18.80
CA GLY A 268 -21.72 -1.16 19.75
C GLY A 268 -21.94 -2.49 19.04
N MET A 269 -21.07 -3.47 19.32
CA MET A 269 -21.16 -4.85 18.80
C MET A 269 -21.05 -5.88 19.91
N LYS A 270 -21.23 -5.50 21.18
CA LYS A 270 -21.03 -6.35 22.37
C LYS A 270 -21.74 -7.72 22.28
N GLU A 271 -22.95 -7.77 21.74
CA GLU A 271 -23.80 -8.97 21.69
C GLU A 271 -23.58 -9.86 20.45
N LEU A 272 -22.74 -9.42 19.49
CA LEU A 272 -22.51 -10.17 18.26
C LEU A 272 -21.50 -11.32 18.46
N LYS A 273 -21.54 -12.36 17.63
CA LYS A 273 -20.49 -13.40 17.68
C LYS A 273 -19.20 -12.89 17.05
N ASN A 274 -18.09 -13.56 17.35
CA ASN A 274 -16.81 -13.29 16.68
C ASN A 274 -16.95 -13.59 15.19
N GLY A 275 -16.54 -12.65 14.34
CA GLY A 275 -16.84 -12.77 12.92
C GLY A 275 -16.60 -11.51 12.10
N THR A 276 -16.94 -11.61 10.82
CA THR A 276 -16.85 -10.51 9.87
C THR A 276 -18.22 -9.89 9.66
N TYR A 277 -18.29 -8.58 9.80
CA TYR A 277 -19.48 -7.76 9.62
C TYR A 277 -19.21 -6.64 8.62
N TYR A 278 -20.27 -6.00 8.14
CA TYR A 278 -20.17 -4.88 7.22
C TYR A 278 -21.06 -3.73 7.64
N LEU A 279 -20.53 -2.51 7.62
CA LEU A 279 -21.31 -1.29 7.76
C LEU A 279 -21.61 -0.74 6.36
N ARG A 280 -22.90 -0.60 6.04
CA ARG A 280 -23.40 0.08 4.84
C ARG A 280 -23.78 1.50 5.21
N ILE A 281 -23.03 2.46 4.69
CA ILE A 281 -23.27 3.90 4.84
C ILE A 281 -23.91 4.39 3.54
N LYS A 282 -25.15 4.84 3.59
CA LYS A 282 -25.89 5.42 2.47
C LYS A 282 -25.97 6.92 2.65
N THR A 283 -25.63 7.64 1.58
CA THR A 283 -25.60 9.09 1.45
C THR A 283 -26.18 9.47 0.09
N SER A 284 -26.41 10.75 -0.20
CA SER A 284 -26.85 11.20 -1.54
C SER A 284 -25.80 10.85 -2.61
N ALA A 285 -24.52 10.84 -2.23
CA ALA A 285 -23.40 10.46 -3.07
C ALA A 285 -23.35 8.95 -3.42
N GLY A 286 -24.13 8.12 -2.74
CA GLY A 286 -24.19 6.67 -2.95
C GLY A 286 -24.02 5.86 -1.67
N THR A 287 -23.79 4.55 -1.84
CA THR A 287 -23.62 3.60 -0.73
C THR A 287 -22.16 3.13 -0.62
N GLN A 288 -21.58 3.26 0.57
CA GLN A 288 -20.27 2.70 0.92
C GLN A 288 -20.41 1.52 1.87
N THR A 289 -19.67 0.44 1.61
CA THR A 289 -19.64 -0.74 2.49
C THR A 289 -18.26 -0.89 3.11
N LYS A 290 -18.19 -0.96 4.44
CA LYS A 290 -16.93 -1.09 5.19
C LYS A 290 -16.93 -2.36 6.03
N ARG A 291 -15.95 -3.22 5.77
CA ARG A 291 -15.72 -4.45 6.54
C ARG A 291 -15.23 -4.13 7.95
N VAL A 292 -15.82 -4.80 8.94
CA VAL A 292 -15.50 -4.72 10.36
C VAL A 292 -15.29 -6.13 10.90
N ILE A 293 -14.29 -6.34 11.77
CA ILE A 293 -13.97 -7.64 12.35
C ILE A 293 -14.19 -7.58 13.86
N LYS A 294 -15.11 -8.40 14.38
CA LYS A 294 -15.30 -8.63 15.83
C LYS A 294 -14.43 -9.80 16.29
N ARG A 295 -13.71 -9.60 17.39
CA ARG A 295 -12.89 -10.60 18.09
C ARG A 295 -13.48 -10.95 19.45
#